data_AF-A0A926AUQ5-F1
#
_entry.id   AF-A0A926AUQ5-F1
#
_cell.length_a   1.000
_cell.length_b   1.000
_cell.length_c   1.000
_cell.angle_alpha   90.00
_cell.angle_beta   90.00
_cell.angle_gamma   90.00
#
_symmetry.space_group_name_H-M   'P 1'
#
loop_
_entity.id
_entity.type
_entity.pdbx_description
1 polymer ?
#
loop_
_entity_poly.entity_id
_entity_poly.type
_entity_poly.pdbx_seq_one_letter_code
_entity_poly.pdbx_strand_id
1 'polypeptide(L)'
;MSAAFTDEELLSYADERLPVARAAELERLLRTSTELVNRLAELMRDCDSGDQSLGAMWRRGRWSCPPRAVWSAFVDGRLGDG
;
A
#
# COMPACT_ATOMS: atom_id res chain seq x y z
N MET A 1 -8.52 -16.84 15.37
CA MET A 1 -8.15 -17.34 14.03
C MET A 1 -9.42 -17.42 13.19
N SER A 2 -9.96 -16.27 12.78
CA SER A 2 -11.18 -16.17 11.98
C SER A 2 -10.84 -16.35 10.49
N ALA A 3 -10.65 -17.62 10.10
CA ALA A 3 -10.17 -18.03 8.79
C ALA A 3 -11.27 -17.96 7.70
N ALA A 4 -11.57 -16.77 7.19
CA ALA A 4 -12.39 -16.61 5.97
C ALA A 4 -11.70 -15.79 4.87
N PHE A 5 -10.85 -14.82 5.24
CA PHE A 5 -10.12 -13.96 4.32
C PHE A 5 -8.68 -13.72 4.82
N THR A 6 -7.72 -13.81 3.90
CA THR A 6 -6.31 -13.52 4.15
C THR A 6 -6.04 -12.01 4.14
N ASP A 7 -4.93 -11.55 4.72
CA ASP A 7 -4.56 -10.12 4.66
C ASP A 7 -4.34 -9.67 3.20
N GLU A 8 -3.79 -10.54 2.35
CA GLU A 8 -3.62 -10.27 0.93
C GLU A 8 -4.96 -10.06 0.20
N GLU A 9 -5.99 -10.86 0.50
CA GLU A 9 -7.33 -10.66 -0.06
C GLU A 9 -7.98 -9.36 0.46
N LEU A 10 -7.75 -9.00 1.73
CA LEU A 10 -8.24 -7.76 2.32
C LEU A 10 -7.57 -6.53 1.69
N LEU A 11 -6.27 -6.58 1.46
CA LEU A 11 -5.52 -5.53 0.74
C LEU A 11 -5.94 -5.46 -0.73
N SER A 12 -6.09 -6.61 -1.39
CA SER A 12 -6.60 -6.67 -2.76
C SER A 12 -8.02 -6.10 -2.88
N TYR A 13 -8.86 -6.25 -1.84
CA TYR A 13 -10.16 -5.60 -1.78
C TYR A 13 -10.04 -4.08 -1.64
N ALA A 14 -9.15 -3.59 -0.76
CA ALA A 14 -8.90 -2.16 -0.60
C ALA A 14 -8.38 -1.50 -1.88
N ASP A 15 -7.58 -2.22 -2.67
CA ASP A 15 -7.06 -1.75 -3.96
C ASP A 15 -8.02 -2.00 -5.16
N GLU A 16 -9.26 -2.44 -4.91
CA GLU A 16 -10.26 -2.78 -5.94
C GLU A 16 -9.80 -3.87 -6.94
N ARG A 17 -8.85 -4.72 -6.53
CA ARG A 17 -8.28 -5.82 -7.34
C ARG A 17 -8.85 -7.19 -7.01
N LEU A 18 -9.64 -7.32 -5.95
CA LEU A 18 -10.26 -8.59 -5.57
C LEU A 18 -11.36 -8.98 -6.58
N PRO A 19 -11.44 -10.25 -7.03
CA PRO A 19 -12.50 -10.69 -7.93
C PRO A 19 -13.90 -10.40 -7.36
N VAL A 20 -14.80 -9.92 -8.22
CA VAL A 20 -16.16 -9.44 -7.84
C VAL A 20 -16.91 -10.41 -6.93
N ALA A 21 -16.88 -11.72 -7.23
CA ALA A 21 -17.58 -12.72 -6.43
C ALA A 21 -17.04 -12.80 -4.98
N ARG A 22 -15.72 -12.68 -4.79
CA ARG A 22 -15.11 -12.66 -3.45
C ARG A 22 -15.26 -11.32 -2.75
N ALA A 23 -15.23 -10.21 -3.49
CA ALA A 23 -15.55 -8.89 -2.94
C ALA A 23 -16.97 -8.84 -2.36
N ALA A 24 -17.96 -9.36 -3.10
CA ALA A 24 -19.34 -9.44 -2.62
C ALA A 24 -19.49 -10.33 -1.37
N GLU A 25 -18.74 -11.44 -1.28
CA GLU A 25 -18.73 -12.27 -0.08
C GLU A 25 -18.12 -11.54 1.12
N LEU A 26 -17.00 -10.84 0.91
CA LEU A 26 -16.32 -10.04 1.91
C LEU A 26 -17.23 -8.91 2.44
N GLU A 27 -17.90 -8.17 1.56
CA GLU A 27 -18.83 -7.10 1.94
C GLU A 27 -19.95 -7.58 2.87
N ARG A 28 -20.50 -8.79 2.62
CA ARG A 28 -21.53 -9.36 3.50
C ARG A 28 -20.99 -9.64 4.89
N LEU A 29 -19.76 -10.16 5.00
CA LEU A 29 -19.12 -10.45 6.28
C LEU A 29 -18.70 -9.18 7.02
N LEU A 30 -18.25 -8.15 6.30
CA LEU A 30 -17.92 -6.84 6.90
C LEU A 30 -19.13 -6.20 7.60
N ARG A 31 -20.37 -6.45 7.13
CA ARG A 31 -21.58 -5.94 7.78
C ARG A 31 -21.88 -6.55 9.14
N THR A 32 -21.38 -7.76 9.42
CA THR A 32 -21.72 -8.52 10.62
C THR A 32 -20.53 -8.82 11.52
N SER A 33 -19.30 -8.60 11.04
CA SER A 33 -18.07 -8.91 11.77
C SER A 33 -17.26 -7.65 12.07
N THR A 34 -17.39 -7.14 13.29
CA THR A 34 -16.56 -6.04 13.79
C THR A 34 -15.08 -6.41 13.83
N GLU A 35 -14.75 -7.68 14.10
CA GLU A 35 -13.37 -8.19 14.06
C GLU A 35 -12.75 -7.99 12.67
N LEU A 36 -13.49 -8.35 11.61
CA LEU A 36 -13.01 -8.24 10.23
C LEU A 36 -12.87 -6.78 9.78
N VAL A 37 -13.80 -5.92 10.19
CA VAL A 37 -13.73 -4.47 9.96
C VAL A 37 -12.48 -3.87 10.62
N ASN A 38 -12.22 -4.24 11.88
CA ASN A 38 -11.05 -3.75 12.61
C ASN A 38 -9.74 -4.20 11.95
N ARG A 39 -9.67 -5.45 11.50
CA ARG A 39 -8.50 -5.99 10.80
C ARG A 39 -8.25 -5.29 9.47
N LEU A 40 -9.28 -5.08 8.64
CA LEU A 40 -9.15 -4.32 7.40
C LEU A 40 -8.67 -2.88 7.67
N ALA A 41 -9.24 -2.22 8.68
CA ALA A 41 -8.82 -0.87 9.04
C ALA A 41 -7.38 -0.80 9.57
N GLU A 42 -6.88 -1.85 10.24
CA GLU A 42 -5.48 -1.95 10.67
C GLU A 42 -4.52 -2.08 9.49
N LEU A 43 -4.80 -2.99 8.56
CA LEU A 43 -4.01 -3.14 7.34
C LEU A 43 -3.96 -1.85 6.51
N MET A 44 -5.09 -1.14 6.37
CA MET A 44 -5.13 0.13 5.67
C MET A 44 -4.30 1.21 6.36
N ARG A 45 -4.33 1.28 7.70
CA ARG A 45 -3.47 2.22 8.45
C ARG A 45 -1.99 1.91 8.27
N ASP A 46 -1.62 0.64 8.20
CA ASP A 46 -0.22 0.24 7.98
C ASP A 46 0.27 0.65 6.58
N CYS A 47 -0.60 0.54 5.56
CA CYS A 47 -0.34 1.08 4.22
C CYS A 47 -0.22 2.61 4.21
N ASP A 48 -1.12 3.31 4.92
CA ASP A 48 -1.16 4.77 4.98
C ASP A 48 -0.17 5.40 5.96
N SER A 49 0.49 4.59 6.80
CA SER A 49 1.43 5.02 7.86
C SER A 49 2.63 5.82 7.31
N GLY A 50 2.74 5.94 6.00
CA GLY A 50 3.63 6.88 5.34
C GLY A 50 5.05 6.37 5.27
N ASP A 51 5.43 5.30 5.97
CA ASP A 51 6.76 4.68 5.91
C ASP A 51 7.14 4.16 4.51
N GLN A 52 6.14 3.90 3.66
CA GLN A 52 6.33 3.60 2.23
C GLN A 52 6.05 4.77 1.29
N SER A 53 5.77 5.97 1.82
CA SER A 53 5.70 7.17 1.00
C SER A 53 7.09 7.62 0.57
N LEU A 54 7.20 8.23 -0.61
CA LEU A 54 8.43 8.89 -1.06
C LEU A 54 8.99 9.83 0.01
N GLY A 55 8.12 10.56 0.72
CA GLY A 55 8.50 11.48 1.80
C GLY A 55 9.13 10.80 3.01
N ALA A 56 8.61 9.65 3.45
CA ALA A 56 9.24 8.92 4.56
C ALA A 56 10.53 8.22 4.14
N MET A 57 10.59 7.67 2.93
CA MET A 57 11.85 7.14 2.38
C MET A 57 12.92 8.24 2.32
N TRP A 58 12.57 9.45 1.87
CA TRP A 58 13.47 10.60 1.82
C TRP A 58 13.96 11.03 3.20
N ARG A 59 13.06 11.11 4.19
CA ARG A 59 13.40 11.45 5.58
C ARG A 59 14.27 10.38 6.24
N ARG A 60 13.95 9.09 6.05
CA ARG A 60 14.72 7.94 6.56
C ARG A 60 16.13 7.87 5.97
N GLY A 61 16.25 8.12 4.67
CA GLY A 61 17.53 8.14 3.96
C GLY A 61 18.38 9.39 4.24
N ARG A 62 17.80 10.44 4.87
CA ARG A 62 18.39 11.79 4.96
C ARG A 62 18.87 12.30 3.59
N TRP A 63 18.12 11.97 2.53
CA TRP A 63 18.51 12.34 1.18
C TRP A 63 18.30 13.85 0.97
N SER A 64 19.29 14.55 0.44
CA SER A 64 19.13 15.94 -0.02
C SER A 64 18.46 15.95 -1.40
N CYS A 65 17.98 17.11 -1.85
CA CYS A 65 17.53 17.25 -3.24
C CYS A 65 18.75 17.20 -4.17
N PRO A 66 18.85 16.21 -5.09
CA PRO A 66 19.95 16.15 -6.06
C PRO A 66 19.97 17.42 -6.92
N PRO A 67 21.16 17.92 -7.31
CA PRO A 67 21.27 19.03 -8.25
C PRO A 67 20.51 18.76 -9.56
N ARG A 68 19.96 19.79 -10.20
CA ARG A 68 19.19 19.67 -11.45
C ARG A 68 19.92 18.89 -12.56
N ALA A 69 21.25 18.97 -12.61
CA ALA A 69 22.06 18.22 -13.56
C ALA A 69 21.95 16.69 -13.38
N VAL A 70 21.82 16.22 -12.14
CA VAL A 70 21.63 14.80 -11.83
C VAL A 70 20.28 14.32 -12.37
N TRP A 71 19.22 15.11 -12.17
CA TRP A 71 17.90 14.80 -12.72
C TRP A 71 17.90 14.77 -14.25
N SER A 72 18.59 15.72 -14.91
CA SER A 72 18.74 15.71 -16.37
C SER A 72 19.41 14.43 -16.85
N ALA A 73 20.53 14.04 -16.23
CA ALA A 73 21.25 12.83 -16.62
C ALA A 73 20.42 11.54 -16.40
N PHE A 74 19.55 11.48 -15.39
CA PHE A 74 18.62 10.36 -15.21
C PHE A 74 17.55 10.31 -16.31
N VAL A 75 16.91 11.45 -16.60
CA VAL A 75 15.89 11.54 -17.68
C VAL A 75 16.49 11.22 -19.04
N ASP A 76 17.74 11.62 -19.29
CA ASP A 76 18.48 11.33 -20.51
C ASP A 76 19.01 9.87 -20.58
N GLY A 77 18.71 9.04 -19.57
CA GLY A 77 19.12 7.62 -19.51
C GLY A 77 20.61 7.39 -19.26
N ARG A 78 21.33 8.41 -18.77
CA ARG A 78 22.77 8.37 -18.50
C ARG A 78 23.11 7.97 -17.06
N LEU A 79 22.11 7.94 -16.18
CA LEU A 79 22.18 7.40 -14.82
C LEU A 79 21.16 6.26 -14.71
N GLY A 80 21.56 5.13 -14.13
CA GLY A 80 20.68 3.99 -13.87
C GLY A 80 19.90 4.13 -12.55
N ASP A 81 18.96 3.22 -12.33
CA ASP A 81 18.13 3.08 -11.13
C ASP A 81 18.79 2.31 -9.98
N GLY A 82 19.96 1.71 -10.22
CA GLY A 82 20.78 1.00 -9.22
C GLY A 82 20.57 -0.50 -9.25
#